data_AF-A0A352SN86-F1
#
_entry.id   AF-A0A352SN86-F1
#
_cell.length_a   1.000
_cell.length_b   1.000
_cell.length_c   1.000
_cell.angle_alpha   90.00
_cell.angle_beta   90.00
_cell.angle_gamma   90.00
#
_symmetry.space_group_name_H-M   'P 1'
#
loop_
_entity.id
_entity.type
_entity.pdbx_description
1 polymer ?
#
loop_
_entity_poly.entity_id
_entity_poly.type
_entity_poly.pdbx_seq_one_letter_code
_entity_poly.pdbx_strand_id
1 'polypeptide(L)'
;WNDIISDMLPRFKEAGALRQVVTQVWNQEGSFILGNLWEYSDEKAFIACQELFREAEAEMSKRADIANIITPSRGIILRDVHL
;
A
#
# COMPACT_ATOMS: atom_id res chain seq x y z
N TRP A 1 10.93 -1.25 -2.91
CA TRP A 1 9.60 -0.91 -2.38
C TRP A 1 9.61 -0.78 -0.86
N ASN A 2 9.90 -1.85 -0.10
CA ASN A 2 9.84 -1.80 1.37
C ASN A 2 10.69 -0.68 1.99
N ASP A 3 11.93 -0.51 1.53
CA ASP A 3 12.82 0.56 2.05
C ASP A 3 12.26 1.96 1.76
N ILE A 4 11.79 2.20 0.52
CA ILE A 4 11.17 3.47 0.11
C ILE A 4 9.96 3.79 1.00
N ILE A 5 9.06 2.82 1.18
CA ILE A 5 7.87 3.00 2.02
C ILE A 5 8.27 3.21 3.47
N SER A 6 9.23 2.45 3.99
CA SER A 6 9.70 2.55 5.38
C SER A 6 10.21 3.95 5.70
N ASP A 7 10.98 4.55 4.80
CA ASP A 7 11.47 5.93 4.95
C ASP A 7 10.33 6.95 4.92
N MET A 8 9.25 6.67 4.17
CA MET A 8 8.10 7.55 4.02
C MET A 8 6.99 7.32 5.06
N LEU A 9 7.07 6.25 5.87
CA LEU A 9 6.03 5.89 6.86
C LEU A 9 5.60 7.05 7.77
N PRO A 10 6.52 7.93 8.28
CA PRO A 10 6.10 9.08 9.08
C PRO A 10 5.15 10.02 8.33
N ARG A 11 5.40 10.28 7.04
CA ARG A 11 4.57 11.14 6.19
C ARG A 11 3.21 10.50 5.88
N PHE A 12 3.20 9.20 5.61
CA PHE A 12 1.95 8.45 5.42
C PHE A 12 1.09 8.48 6.69
N LYS A 13 1.71 8.29 7.86
CA LYS A 13 1.02 8.37 9.15
C LYS A 13 0.44 9.76 9.40
N GLU A 14 1.20 10.82 9.13
CA GLU A 14 0.73 12.20 9.24
C GLU A 14 -0.44 12.50 8.28
N ALA A 15 -0.41 11.92 7.08
CA ALA A 15 -1.50 12.01 6.09
C ALA A 15 -2.74 11.15 6.43
N GLY A 16 -2.73 10.42 7.54
CA GLY A 16 -3.88 9.65 8.03
C GLY A 16 -3.90 8.16 7.65
N ALA A 17 -2.77 7.59 7.20
CA ALA A 17 -2.63 6.14 7.11
C ALA A 17 -2.54 5.52 8.52
N LEU A 18 -3.30 4.46 8.75
CA LEU A 18 -3.42 3.77 10.03
C LEU A 18 -2.59 2.49 10.08
N ARG A 19 -2.62 1.72 8.99
CA ARG A 19 -1.99 0.41 8.92
C ARG A 19 -1.54 0.10 7.50
N GLN A 20 -0.40 -0.57 7.40
CA GLN A 20 0.11 -1.17 6.18
C GLN A 20 0.40 -2.65 6.45
N VAL A 21 -0.05 -3.51 5.55
CA VAL A 21 0.25 -4.95 5.61
C VAL A 21 0.61 -5.43 4.21
N VAL A 22 1.71 -6.18 4.10
CA VAL A 22 2.06 -6.95 2.91
C VAL A 22 1.86 -8.43 3.21
N THR A 23 1.18 -9.12 2.30
CA THR A 23 0.98 -10.57 2.34
C THR A 23 1.50 -11.18 1.05
N GLN A 24 1.98 -12.41 1.11
CA GLN A 24 2.22 -13.23 -0.07
C GLN A 24 1.03 -14.17 -0.26
N VAL A 25 0.48 -14.22 -1.48
CA VAL A 25 -0.53 -15.22 -1.83
C VAL A 25 0.15 -16.59 -1.92
N TRP A 26 -0.26 -17.52 -1.07
CA TRP A 26 0.39 -18.82 -0.91
C TRP A 26 -0.32 -19.96 -1.65
N ASN A 27 -1.58 -19.77 -2.04
CA ASN A 27 -2.44 -20.83 -2.59
C ASN A 27 -2.58 -20.78 -4.12
N GLN A 28 -1.74 -20.00 -4.81
CA GLN A 28 -1.74 -19.89 -6.26
C GLN A 28 -0.35 -20.23 -6.81
N GLU A 29 -0.13 -21.52 -7.07
CA GLU A 29 1.15 -22.06 -7.53
C GLU A 29 1.59 -21.42 -8.87
N GLY A 30 2.90 -21.23 -9.02
CA GLY A 30 3.50 -20.64 -10.23
C GLY A 30 3.28 -19.13 -10.40
N SER A 31 2.62 -18.46 -9.46
CA SER A 31 2.39 -17.01 -9.48
C SER A 31 3.11 -16.30 -8.33
N PHE A 32 3.69 -15.13 -8.59
CA PHE A 32 4.29 -14.26 -7.57
C PHE A 32 3.35 -13.08 -7.30
N ILE A 33 2.45 -13.24 -6.32
CA ILE A 33 1.43 -12.23 -6.02
C ILE A 33 1.59 -11.73 -4.58
N LEU A 34 1.62 -10.40 -4.44
CA LEU A 34 1.62 -9.70 -3.16
C LEU A 34 0.28 -9.01 -2.93
N GLY A 35 -0.34 -9.27 -1.78
CA GLY A 35 -1.48 -8.50 -1.28
C GLY A 35 -1.00 -7.32 -0.45
N ASN A 36 -1.27 -6.10 -0.92
CA ASN A 36 -0.94 -4.86 -0.19
C ASN A 36 -2.22 -4.26 0.38
N LEU A 37 -2.33 -4.22 1.71
CA LEU A 37 -3.44 -3.61 2.42
C LEU A 37 -2.97 -2.29 3.05
N TRP A 38 -3.78 -1.26 2.86
CA TRP A 38 -3.64 0.02 3.52
C TRP A 38 -4.96 0.43 4.14
N GLU A 39 -4.92 0.80 5.41
CA GLU A 39 -6.06 1.35 6.15
C GLU A 39 -5.83 2.84 6.39
N TYR A 40 -6.88 3.63 6.28
CA TYR A 40 -6.85 5.09 6.41
C TYR A 40 -7.95 5.54 7.38
N SER A 41 -7.76 6.70 8.01
CA SER A 41 -8.76 7.27 8.92
C SER A 41 -10.08 7.64 8.22
N ASP A 42 -10.00 8.10 6.96
CA ASP A 42 -11.15 8.46 6.14
C ASP A 42 -10.77 8.51 4.63
N GLU A 43 -11.74 8.88 3.79
CA GLU A 43 -11.54 9.04 2.35
C GLU A 43 -10.56 10.16 1.97
N LYS A 44 -10.43 11.21 2.81
CA LYS A 44 -9.53 12.34 2.56
C LYS A 44 -8.09 11.94 2.85
N ALA A 45 -7.86 11.17 3.92
CA ALA A 45 -6.57 10.57 4.23
C ALA A 45 -6.11 9.64 3.10
N PHE A 46 -7.03 8.84 2.55
CA PHE A 46 -6.74 8.04 1.35
C PHE A 46 -6.25 8.91 0.19
N ILE A 47 -6.97 10.01 -0.14
CA ILE A 47 -6.59 10.94 -1.22
C ILE A 47 -5.23 11.58 -0.94
N ALA A 48 -4.99 12.07 0.28
CA ALA A 48 -3.73 12.69 0.67
C ALA A 48 -2.54 11.72 0.50
N CYS A 49 -2.73 10.44 0.84
CA CYS A 49 -1.72 9.42 0.65
C CYS A 49 -1.42 9.11 -0.83
N GLN A 50 -2.33 9.39 -1.77
CA GLN A 50 -2.08 9.12 -3.20
C GLN A 50 -0.92 9.93 -3.76
N GLU A 51 -0.73 11.17 -3.30
CA GLU A 51 0.42 11.98 -3.73
C GLU A 51 1.74 11.38 -3.23
N LEU A 52 1.76 10.86 -2.00
CA LEU A 52 2.91 10.17 -1.44
C LEU A 52 3.23 8.87 -2.20
N PHE A 53 2.21 8.13 -2.65
CA PHE A 53 2.44 6.97 -3.50
C PHE A 53 3.08 7.32 -4.84
N ARG A 54 2.68 8.43 -5.48
CA ARG A 54 3.31 8.88 -6.74
C ARG A 54 4.80 9.18 -6.54
N GLU A 55 5.16 9.79 -5.43
CA GLU A 55 6.57 10.00 -5.07
C GLU A 55 7.31 8.66 -4.88
N ALA A 56 6.71 7.72 -4.16
CA ALA A 56 7.29 6.39 -3.94
C ALA A 56 7.45 5.58 -5.23
N GLU A 57 6.46 5.64 -6.13
CA GLU A 57 6.47 5.01 -7.45
C GLU A 57 7.54 5.62 -8.36
N ALA A 58 7.68 6.95 -8.35
CA ALA A 58 8.73 7.66 -9.08
C ALA A 58 10.12 7.25 -8.58
N GLU A 59 10.29 7.09 -7.26
CA GLU A 59 11.54 6.62 -6.68
C GLU A 59 11.81 5.14 -7.00
N MET A 60 10.78 4.29 -6.96
CA MET A 60 10.89 2.88 -7.32
C MET A 60 11.33 2.71 -8.78
N SER A 61 10.77 3.51 -9.69
CA SER A 61 11.07 3.49 -11.12
C SER A 61 12.53 3.84 -11.43
N LYS A 62 13.20 4.60 -10.54
CA LYS A 62 14.64 4.87 -10.67
C LYS A 62 15.52 3.70 -10.21
N ARG A 63 15.02 2.89 -9.28
CA ARG A 63 15.81 1.83 -8.60
C ARG A 63 15.72 0.49 -9.32
N ALA A 64 14.58 0.17 -9.92
CA ALA A 64 14.41 -1.11 -10.60
C ALA A 64 13.36 -1.01 -11.72
N ASP A 65 13.63 -1.74 -12.80
CA ASP A 65 12.68 -1.96 -13.89
C ASP A 65 12.01 -3.33 -13.69
N ILE A 66 10.92 -3.34 -12.92
CA ILE A 66 10.15 -4.54 -12.61
C ILE A 66 8.78 -4.40 -13.26
N ALA A 67 8.51 -5.24 -14.27
CA ALA A 67 7.17 -5.37 -14.82
C ALA A 67 6.23 -5.97 -13.76
N ASN A 68 5.20 -5.23 -13.38
CA ASN A 68 4.17 -5.69 -12.46
C ASN A 68 2.78 -5.33 -12.99
N ILE A 69 1.77 -6.02 -12.49
CA ILE A 69 0.36 -5.72 -12.74
C ILE A 69 -0.25 -5.35 -11.40
N ILE A 70 -0.82 -4.14 -11.30
CA ILE A 70 -1.45 -3.63 -10.09
C ILE A 70 -2.97 -3.62 -10.30
N THR A 71 -3.71 -4.32 -9.45
CA THR A 71 -5.18 -4.36 -9.49
C THR A 71 -5.74 -3.91 -8.14
N PRO A 72 -5.98 -2.60 -7.95
CA PRO A 72 -6.42 -2.07 -6.66
C PRO A 72 -7.93 -2.23 -6.46
N SER A 73 -8.33 -2.58 -5.25
CA SER A 73 -9.71 -2.50 -4.78
C SER A 73 -9.79 -1.51 -3.62
N ARG A 74 -10.91 -0.76 -3.52
CA ARG A 74 -11.16 0.22 -2.46
C ARG A 74 -12.50 -0.08 -1.80
N GLY A 75 -12.56 0.02 -0.48
CA GLY A 75 -13.76 -0.30 0.28
C GLY A 75 -13.85 0.51 1.57
N ILE A 76 -15.07 0.60 2.11
CA ILE A 76 -15.37 1.20 3.41
C ILE A 76 -15.50 0.08 4.43
N ILE A 77 -14.85 0.23 5.58
CA ILE A 77 -14.96 -0.72 6.69
C ILE A 77 -16.37 -0.62 7.27
N LEU A 78 -17.17 -1.68 7.11
CA LEU A 78 -18.52 -1.76 7.70
C LEU A 78 -18.53 -2.43 9.07
N ARG A 79 -17.50 -3.23 9.37
CA ARG A 79 -17.34 -3.95 10.62
C ARG A 79 -15.87 -4.29 10.82
N ASP A 80 -15.33 -3.96 11.98
CA ASP A 80 -14.01 -4.35 12.44
C ASP A 80 -14.16 -5.12 13.77
N VAL A 81 -13.70 -6.37 13.81
CA VAL A 81 -13.84 -7.27 14.97
C VAL A 81 -12.48 -7.82 15.33
N HIS A 82 -12.11 -7.67 16.59
CA HIS A 82 -10.90 -8.23 17.16
C HIS A 82 -11.26 -9.52 17.91
N LEU A 83 -10.57 -10.63 17.60
CA LEU A 83 -10.81 -11.96 18.16
C LEU A 83 -9.94 -12.25 19.38
#